data_AF-A0A4Q5N036-F1
#
_entry.id   AF-A0A4Q5N036-F1
#
_cell.length_a   1.000
_cell.length_b   1.000
_cell.length_c   1.000
_cell.angle_alpha   90.00
_cell.angle_beta   90.00
_cell.angle_gamma   90.00
#
_symmetry.space_group_name_H-M   'P 1'
#
loop_
_entity.id
_entity.type
_entity.pdbx_description
1 polymer ?
#
loop_
_entity_poly.entity_id
_entity_poly.type
_entity_poly.pdbx_seq_one_letter_code
_entity_poly.pdbx_strand_id
1 'polypeptide(L)'
;MPTFSDLGVPETLVRSLTESGITSPFPIQAATLPDTLQGRDVLGRGRTGSGKTLAFALPMVARLAASTGQRRPARPRALVLAPTRELANQIAEVIEPLARTQRLSVTTVFGGVSQGRQVSALNGGIDILVACPGRLEDLIKQRLVSLAGVEVTVLDEADHMADLGFLPGVKRLMDQTPKVGQRLLFSATLDNGVDQIVKRYLTNPLHHSVDTADSPVAKMTHHVLAVHDAESKRLVVNELASGTGRRLLFTRTKHQAKKLAKQLTAAGIPAVDLHGNLSQPARERNLAAFASGEVRVLCATDIAARGIHVDDIELVVHVDPPAEHKAYLHRSGRTARAGHEGVVVTVMLPEQAGDVKTLTRQAKINVTPVRVGPGSPVIAGLVGEVADIVMPTAPPVSVPHQGSRGGDVAGQGRARRGAGGRGARRGGGASG
;
A
#
# COMPACT_ATOMS: atom_id res chain seq x y z
N MET A 1 5.16 -31.37 -4.12
CA MET A 1 5.61 -30.00 -4.43
C MET A 1 6.94 -29.78 -3.71
N PRO A 2 7.91 -29.05 -4.29
CA PRO A 2 9.19 -28.81 -3.63
C PRO A 2 9.01 -27.99 -2.35
N THR A 3 9.82 -28.25 -1.34
CA THR A 3 9.92 -27.41 -0.14
C THR A 3 10.85 -26.21 -0.39
N PHE A 4 10.87 -25.21 0.50
CA PHE A 4 11.85 -24.12 0.41
C PHE A 4 13.30 -24.62 0.50
N SER A 5 13.54 -25.68 1.27
CA SER A 5 14.87 -26.30 1.38
C SER A 5 15.30 -26.91 0.05
N ASP A 6 14.39 -27.60 -0.66
CA ASP A 6 14.67 -28.20 -1.97
C ASP A 6 15.01 -27.15 -3.03
N LEU A 7 14.53 -25.91 -2.85
CA LEU A 7 14.80 -24.77 -3.73
C LEU A 7 16.12 -24.05 -3.40
N GLY A 8 16.86 -24.50 -2.38
CA GLY A 8 18.15 -23.93 -1.97
C GLY A 8 18.05 -22.76 -0.99
N VAL A 9 16.88 -22.51 -0.37
CA VAL A 9 16.74 -21.45 0.63
C VAL A 9 17.56 -21.82 1.88
N PRO A 10 18.40 -20.90 2.43
CA PRO A 10 19.16 -21.16 3.64
C PRO A 10 18.30 -21.61 4.83
N GLU A 11 18.79 -22.57 5.60
CA GLU A 11 18.05 -23.20 6.71
C GLU A 11 17.54 -22.19 7.74
N THR A 12 18.31 -21.14 8.04
CA THR A 12 17.90 -20.07 8.96
C THR A 12 16.65 -19.33 8.48
N LEU A 13 16.51 -19.13 7.17
CA LEU A 13 15.34 -18.51 6.56
C LEU A 13 14.18 -19.49 6.50
N VAL A 14 14.44 -20.76 6.15
CA VAL A 14 13.41 -21.83 6.16
C VAL A 14 12.77 -21.96 7.55
N ARG A 15 13.57 -21.91 8.62
CA ARG A 15 13.05 -21.93 9.99
C ARG A 15 12.15 -20.73 10.29
N SER A 16 12.56 -19.51 9.90
CA SER A 16 11.74 -18.30 10.09
C SER A 16 10.41 -18.36 9.34
N LEU A 17 10.41 -18.90 8.11
CA LEU A 17 9.18 -19.14 7.34
C LEU A 17 8.27 -20.15 8.05
N THR A 18 8.84 -21.25 8.54
CA THR A 18 8.11 -22.30 9.25
C THR A 18 7.48 -21.78 10.54
N GLU A 19 8.20 -20.98 11.32
CA GLU A 19 7.68 -20.29 12.52
C GLU A 19 6.53 -19.32 12.20
N SER A 20 6.51 -18.78 10.98
CA SER A 20 5.45 -17.92 10.47
C SER A 20 4.31 -18.69 9.78
N GLY A 21 4.32 -20.03 9.87
CA GLY A 21 3.31 -20.90 9.24
C GLY A 21 3.44 -21.10 7.74
N ILE A 22 4.55 -20.65 7.12
CA ILE A 22 4.78 -20.70 5.68
C ILE A 22 5.66 -21.91 5.37
N THR A 23 5.03 -23.04 5.03
CA THR A 23 5.72 -24.33 4.87
C THR A 23 5.95 -24.73 3.42
N SER A 24 5.17 -24.19 2.47
CA SER A 24 5.25 -24.53 1.05
C SER A 24 5.40 -23.29 0.16
N PRO A 25 6.25 -23.35 -0.89
CA PRO A 25 6.42 -22.26 -1.83
C PRO A 25 5.24 -22.11 -2.79
N PHE A 26 4.89 -20.87 -3.13
CA PHE A 26 4.00 -20.56 -4.25
C PHE A 26 4.69 -20.85 -5.61
N PRO A 27 3.92 -21.04 -6.70
CA PRO A 27 4.49 -21.34 -8.03
C PRO A 27 5.56 -20.34 -8.47
N ILE A 28 5.35 -19.03 -8.23
CA ILE A 28 6.34 -18.02 -8.59
C ILE A 28 7.66 -18.22 -7.82
N GLN A 29 7.59 -18.61 -6.55
CA GLN A 29 8.75 -18.82 -5.70
C GLN A 29 9.50 -20.08 -6.14
N ALA A 30 8.79 -21.17 -6.38
CA ALA A 30 9.38 -22.41 -6.89
C ALA A 30 10.11 -22.21 -8.22
N ALA A 31 9.58 -21.37 -9.10
CA ALA A 31 10.16 -21.12 -10.40
C ALA A 31 11.32 -20.11 -10.40
N THR A 32 11.38 -19.17 -9.44
CA THR A 32 12.41 -18.12 -9.45
C THR A 32 13.52 -18.34 -8.43
N LEU A 33 13.26 -19.01 -7.31
CA LEU A 33 14.22 -19.12 -6.21
C LEU A 33 15.55 -19.79 -6.61
N PRO A 34 15.57 -20.91 -7.37
CA PRO A 34 16.84 -21.56 -7.73
C PRO A 34 17.83 -20.64 -8.46
N ASP A 35 17.36 -19.84 -9.43
CA ASP A 35 18.17 -18.88 -10.17
C ASP A 35 18.48 -17.61 -9.36
N THR A 36 17.49 -17.07 -8.65
CA THR A 36 17.65 -15.80 -7.92
C THR A 36 18.55 -15.95 -6.70
N LEU A 37 18.56 -17.11 -6.03
CA LEU A 37 19.50 -17.40 -4.94
C LEU A 37 20.96 -17.46 -5.45
N GLN A 38 21.16 -17.83 -6.71
CA GLN A 38 22.48 -17.80 -7.36
C GLN A 38 22.87 -16.40 -7.87
N GLY A 39 22.00 -15.40 -7.71
CA GLY A 39 22.28 -14.02 -8.06
C GLY A 39 21.82 -13.58 -9.44
N ARG A 40 21.06 -14.42 -10.16
CA ARG A 40 20.50 -14.04 -11.47
C ARG A 40 19.43 -12.97 -11.30
N ASP A 41 19.38 -12.05 -12.25
CA ASP A 41 18.28 -11.09 -12.37
C ASP A 41 16.97 -11.81 -12.69
N VAL A 42 15.83 -11.24 -12.29
CA VAL A 42 14.51 -11.81 -12.60
C VAL A 42 13.54 -10.75 -13.08
N LEU A 43 12.75 -11.11 -14.09
CA LEU A 43 11.48 -10.48 -14.39
C LEU A 43 10.36 -11.45 -14.02
N GLY A 44 9.81 -11.27 -12.82
CA GLY A 44 8.70 -12.05 -12.31
C GLY A 44 7.35 -11.40 -12.63
N ARG A 45 6.51 -12.09 -13.40
CA ARG A 45 5.14 -11.66 -13.67
C ARG A 45 4.14 -12.50 -12.88
N GLY A 46 3.30 -11.79 -12.12
CA GLY A 46 2.26 -12.40 -11.32
C GLY A 46 1.36 -11.36 -10.68
N ARG A 47 0.11 -11.75 -10.43
CA ARG A 47 -0.90 -10.93 -9.75
C ARG A 47 -0.56 -10.72 -8.27
N THR A 48 -1.19 -9.74 -7.62
CA THR A 48 -1.11 -9.58 -6.16
C THR A 48 -1.57 -10.87 -5.47
N GLY A 49 -0.93 -11.26 -4.37
CA GLY A 49 -1.23 -12.51 -3.66
C GLY A 49 -0.56 -13.77 -4.24
N SER A 50 0.25 -13.67 -5.31
CA SER A 50 0.98 -14.82 -5.86
C SER A 50 2.28 -15.17 -5.11
N GLY A 51 2.57 -14.54 -3.97
CA GLY A 51 3.78 -14.78 -3.19
C GLY A 51 5.04 -14.03 -3.66
N LYS A 52 4.89 -12.97 -4.48
CA LYS A 52 6.00 -12.16 -5.05
C LYS A 52 6.95 -11.62 -3.98
N THR A 53 6.41 -11.16 -2.85
CA THR A 53 7.21 -10.53 -1.79
C THR A 53 8.29 -11.47 -1.26
N LEU A 54 7.94 -12.72 -0.94
CA LEU A 54 8.91 -13.72 -0.54
C LEU A 54 9.84 -14.15 -1.69
N ALA A 55 9.36 -14.15 -2.93
CA ALA A 55 10.15 -14.50 -4.10
C ALA A 55 11.35 -13.56 -4.31
N PHE A 56 11.27 -12.29 -3.91
CA PHE A 56 12.43 -11.39 -3.89
C PHE A 56 13.07 -11.22 -2.52
N ALA A 57 12.32 -11.34 -1.41
CA ALA A 57 12.86 -11.12 -0.08
C ALA A 57 13.89 -12.19 0.30
N LEU A 58 13.60 -13.46 -0.01
CA LEU A 58 14.49 -14.58 0.28
C LEU A 58 15.86 -14.47 -0.40
N PRO A 59 15.97 -14.33 -1.74
CA PRO A 59 17.27 -14.19 -2.39
C PRO A 59 18.00 -12.91 -1.98
N MET A 60 17.28 -11.80 -1.75
CA MET A 60 17.89 -10.56 -1.27
C MET A 60 18.52 -10.72 0.13
N VAL A 61 17.78 -11.28 1.10
CA VAL A 61 18.29 -11.49 2.46
C VAL A 61 19.44 -12.49 2.46
N ALA A 62 19.31 -13.60 1.73
CA ALA A 62 20.36 -14.62 1.61
C ALA A 62 21.66 -14.02 1.03
N ARG A 63 21.55 -13.21 -0.03
CA ARG A 63 22.70 -12.57 -0.68
C ARG A 63 23.39 -11.54 0.22
N LEU A 64 22.61 -10.70 0.92
CA LEU A 64 23.19 -9.73 1.86
C LEU A 64 23.91 -10.41 3.02
N ALA A 65 23.38 -11.53 3.51
CA ALA A 65 23.99 -12.32 4.57
C ALA A 65 25.30 -12.99 4.12
N ALA A 66 25.38 -13.44 2.86
CA ALA A 66 26.58 -14.05 2.30
C ALA A 66 27.65 -13.03 1.84
N SER A 67 27.28 -11.76 1.68
CA SER A 67 28.19 -10.72 1.19
C SER A 67 29.04 -10.10 2.32
N THR A 68 30.26 -9.70 1.97
CA THR A 68 31.21 -9.04 2.87
C THR A 68 30.91 -7.55 3.12
N GLY A 69 29.81 -7.03 2.54
CA GLY A 69 29.40 -5.64 2.70
C GLY A 69 29.09 -5.30 4.17
N GLN A 70 29.65 -4.20 4.66
CA GLN A 70 29.41 -3.72 6.02
C GLN A 70 28.26 -2.71 6.05
N ARG A 71 27.41 -2.80 7.08
CA ARG A 71 26.40 -1.77 7.38
C ARG A 71 27.09 -0.42 7.59
N ARG A 72 26.64 0.61 6.87
CA ARG A 72 27.18 1.97 6.95
C ARG A 72 26.05 2.99 7.12
N PRO A 73 26.27 4.06 7.90
CA PRO A 73 25.35 5.20 7.97
C PRO A 73 24.96 5.71 6.57
N ALA A 74 23.66 5.93 6.36
CA ALA A 74 23.09 6.52 5.15
C ALA A 74 23.47 5.81 3.83
N ARG A 75 23.89 4.53 3.90
CA ARG A 75 24.35 3.74 2.75
C ARG A 75 23.78 2.32 2.81
N PRO A 76 22.50 2.12 2.44
CA PRO A 76 21.89 0.79 2.40
C PRO A 76 22.58 -0.12 1.38
N ARG A 77 22.49 -1.42 1.64
CA ARG A 77 23.02 -2.51 0.80
C ARG A 77 21.96 -3.12 -0.11
N ALA A 78 20.68 -2.99 0.22
CA ALA A 78 19.59 -3.30 -0.70
C ALA A 78 18.55 -2.18 -0.76
N LEU A 79 17.92 -2.05 -1.93
CA LEU A 79 16.85 -1.10 -2.19
C LEU A 79 15.64 -1.84 -2.73
N VAL A 80 14.49 -1.69 -2.07
CA VAL A 80 13.19 -2.12 -2.59
C VAL A 80 12.36 -0.88 -2.87
N LEU A 81 12.02 -0.66 -4.14
CA LEU A 81 11.10 0.41 -4.53
C LEU A 81 9.67 -0.14 -4.57
N ALA A 82 8.75 0.60 -3.92
CA ALA A 82 7.32 0.31 -3.93
C ALA A 82 6.51 1.57 -4.30
N PRO A 83 5.40 1.45 -5.07
CA PRO A 83 4.59 2.57 -5.52
C PRO A 83 3.88 3.31 -4.38
N THR A 84 3.53 2.63 -3.29
CA THR A 84 2.72 3.19 -2.21
C THR A 84 3.35 2.92 -0.85
N ARG A 85 2.95 3.73 0.13
CA ARG A 85 3.42 3.63 1.52
C ARG A 85 2.95 2.33 2.17
N GLU A 86 1.72 1.95 1.85
CA GLU A 86 1.08 0.73 2.35
C GLU A 86 1.83 -0.50 1.87
N LEU A 87 2.17 -0.55 0.58
CA LEU A 87 2.95 -1.64 0.04
C LEU A 87 4.39 -1.63 0.58
N ALA A 88 5.00 -0.46 0.77
CA ALA A 88 6.31 -0.36 1.41
C ALA A 88 6.31 -0.93 2.83
N ASN A 89 5.28 -0.64 3.63
CA ASN A 89 5.13 -1.21 4.97
C ASN A 89 4.90 -2.72 4.92
N GLN A 90 3.99 -3.22 4.08
CA GLN A 90 3.74 -4.66 3.91
C GLN A 90 5.01 -5.42 3.51
N ILE A 91 5.77 -4.86 2.57
CA ILE A 91 7.06 -5.44 2.15
C ILE A 91 8.03 -5.47 3.34
N ALA A 92 8.13 -4.40 4.12
CA ALA A 92 8.99 -4.35 5.29
C ALA A 92 8.56 -5.37 6.36
N GLU A 93 7.27 -5.51 6.63
CA GLU A 93 6.70 -6.51 7.56
C GLU A 93 7.07 -7.95 7.16
N VAL A 94 7.09 -8.25 5.86
CA VAL A 94 7.52 -9.58 5.36
C VAL A 94 9.05 -9.75 5.45
N ILE A 95 9.83 -8.71 5.18
CA ILE A 95 11.30 -8.79 5.18
C ILE A 95 11.86 -8.82 6.60
N GLU A 96 11.27 -8.09 7.55
CA GLU A 96 11.83 -7.90 8.89
C GLU A 96 12.12 -9.20 9.65
N PRO A 97 11.20 -10.18 9.75
CA PRO A 97 11.48 -11.47 10.40
C PRO A 97 12.67 -12.19 9.76
N LEU A 98 12.71 -12.22 8.42
CA LEU A 98 13.79 -12.84 7.66
C LEU A 98 15.14 -12.14 7.90
N ALA A 99 15.15 -10.81 7.84
CA ALA A 99 16.32 -9.98 8.06
C ALA A 99 16.90 -10.14 9.48
N ARG A 100 16.03 -10.23 10.50
CA ARG A 100 16.44 -10.41 11.89
C ARG A 100 17.23 -11.70 12.11
N THR A 101 16.88 -12.79 11.41
CA THR A 101 17.65 -14.05 11.49
C THR A 101 19.11 -13.91 11.05
N GLN A 102 19.39 -12.93 10.19
CA GLN A 102 20.70 -12.62 9.66
C GLN A 102 21.30 -11.33 10.27
N ARG A 103 20.70 -10.81 11.35
CA ARG A 103 21.08 -9.54 11.99
C ARG A 103 21.07 -8.33 11.05
N LEU A 104 20.32 -8.40 9.95
CA LEU A 104 20.16 -7.30 9.01
C LEU A 104 19.08 -6.32 9.51
N SER A 105 19.26 -5.06 9.18
CA SER A 105 18.38 -3.97 9.58
C SER A 105 17.56 -3.47 8.40
N VAL A 106 16.27 -3.23 8.63
CA VAL A 106 15.29 -2.78 7.63
C VAL A 106 14.78 -1.40 8.03
N THR A 107 14.54 -0.52 7.06
CA THR A 107 13.86 0.75 7.29
C THR A 107 13.03 1.14 6.08
N THR A 108 11.88 1.78 6.35
CA THR A 108 10.99 2.31 5.32
C THR A 108 11.15 3.82 5.12
N VAL A 109 11.16 4.28 3.87
CA VAL A 109 11.25 5.71 3.50
C VAL A 109 10.13 6.10 2.55
N PHE A 110 9.20 6.93 3.05
CA PHE A 110 8.10 7.46 2.25
C PHE A 110 7.53 8.77 2.81
N GLY A 111 6.71 9.47 2.00
CA GLY A 111 6.13 10.78 2.33
C GLY A 111 5.05 10.75 3.43
N GLY A 112 4.59 11.93 3.86
CA GLY A 112 3.42 12.04 4.78
C GLY A 112 3.67 11.65 6.24
N VAL A 113 4.93 11.35 6.60
CA VAL A 113 5.41 11.17 7.97
C VAL A 113 6.65 12.02 8.22
N SER A 114 7.00 12.23 9.50
CA SER A 114 8.19 12.98 9.93
C SER A 114 9.45 12.47 9.24
N GLN A 115 10.14 13.37 8.52
CA GLN A 115 11.42 13.10 7.88
C GLN A 115 12.49 12.76 8.93
N GLY A 116 12.50 13.45 10.09
CA GLY A 116 13.53 13.30 11.11
C GLY A 116 13.71 11.87 11.61
N ARG A 117 12.61 11.11 11.77
CA ARG A 117 12.67 9.69 12.17
C ARG A 117 13.34 8.82 11.12
N GLN A 118 13.03 9.04 9.84
CA GLN A 118 13.65 8.31 8.73
C GLN A 118 15.14 8.62 8.61
N VAL A 119 15.52 9.89 8.76
CA VAL A 119 16.93 10.32 8.72
C VAL A 119 17.71 9.75 9.91
N SER A 120 17.13 9.75 11.10
CA SER A 120 17.76 9.14 12.28
C SER A 120 18.00 7.65 12.08
N ALA A 121 17.05 6.90 11.53
CA ALA A 121 17.22 5.49 11.20
C ALA A 121 18.32 5.27 10.15
N LEU A 122 18.32 6.06 9.07
CA LEU A 122 19.36 6.01 8.04
C LEU A 122 20.76 6.28 8.63
N ASN A 123 20.88 7.29 9.50
CA ASN A 123 22.15 7.64 10.15
C ASN A 123 22.64 6.57 11.14
N GLY A 124 21.74 5.78 11.73
CA GLY A 124 22.10 4.60 12.53
C GLY A 124 22.75 3.48 11.72
N GLY A 125 22.70 3.56 10.39
CA GLY A 125 23.15 2.52 9.48
C GLY A 125 22.06 1.48 9.28
N ILE A 126 21.75 1.21 8.02
CA ILE A 126 20.75 0.21 7.64
C ILE A 126 21.30 -0.73 6.55
N ASP A 127 20.75 -1.94 6.44
CA ASP A 127 21.09 -2.87 5.38
C ASP A 127 20.08 -2.83 4.23
N ILE A 128 18.78 -2.85 4.56
CA ILE A 128 17.69 -2.92 3.59
C ILE A 128 16.83 -1.66 3.69
N LEU A 129 16.71 -0.95 2.58
CA LEU A 129 15.85 0.22 2.45
C LEU A 129 14.62 -0.12 1.59
N VAL A 130 13.43 -0.04 2.17
CA VAL A 130 12.17 -0.11 1.41
C VAL A 130 11.65 1.31 1.22
N ALA A 131 11.39 1.76 0.00
CA ALA A 131 11.10 3.17 -0.23
C ALA A 131 10.08 3.46 -1.34
N CYS A 132 9.33 4.55 -1.16
CA CYS A 132 8.58 5.19 -2.23
C CYS A 132 9.49 6.19 -2.98
N PRO A 133 9.47 6.22 -4.32
CA PRO A 133 10.43 7.00 -5.11
C PRO A 133 10.57 8.47 -4.69
N GLY A 134 9.46 9.20 -4.57
CA GLY A 134 9.49 10.65 -4.31
C GLY A 134 10.25 11.05 -3.04
N ARG A 135 9.96 10.41 -1.89
CA ARG A 135 10.67 10.72 -0.64
C ARG A 135 12.14 10.32 -0.71
N LEU A 136 12.46 9.20 -1.35
CA LEU A 136 13.85 8.78 -1.50
C LEU A 136 14.65 9.79 -2.35
N GLU A 137 14.08 10.26 -3.47
CA GLU A 137 14.70 11.31 -4.27
C GLU A 137 14.96 12.58 -3.45
N ASP A 138 14.00 12.99 -2.61
CA ASP A 138 14.16 14.18 -1.76
C ASP A 138 15.30 14.01 -0.75
N LEU A 139 15.44 12.84 -0.13
CA LEU A 139 16.53 12.55 0.81
C LEU A 139 17.89 12.51 0.11
N ILE A 140 17.95 11.96 -1.10
CA ILE A 140 19.17 11.94 -1.92
C ILE A 140 19.58 13.36 -2.31
N LYS A 141 18.64 14.20 -2.75
CA LYS A 141 18.91 15.61 -3.08
C LYS A 141 19.47 16.39 -1.88
N GLN A 142 18.98 16.08 -0.69
CA GLN A 142 19.48 16.62 0.58
C GLN A 142 20.80 15.98 1.05
N ARG A 143 21.34 15.02 0.30
CA ARG A 143 22.56 14.24 0.63
C ARG A 143 22.45 13.45 1.94
N LEU A 144 21.22 13.07 2.33
CA LEU A 144 20.93 12.33 3.56
C LEU A 144 20.99 10.80 3.37
N VAL A 145 21.06 10.33 2.12
CA VAL A 145 21.24 8.91 1.77
C VAL A 145 21.96 8.80 0.43
N SER A 146 22.79 7.75 0.28
CA SER A 146 23.46 7.41 -0.96
C SER A 146 23.20 5.96 -1.34
N LEU A 147 22.87 5.73 -2.61
CA LEU A 147 22.59 4.41 -3.16
C LEU A 147 23.83 3.69 -3.70
N ALA A 148 25.02 4.27 -3.55
CA ALA A 148 26.26 3.72 -4.09
C ALA A 148 26.70 2.39 -3.44
N GLY A 149 26.14 2.04 -2.28
CA GLY A 149 26.39 0.77 -1.59
C GLY A 149 25.43 -0.36 -1.94
N VAL A 150 24.46 -0.12 -2.83
CA VAL A 150 23.39 -1.08 -3.12
C VAL A 150 23.90 -2.25 -3.97
N GLU A 151 23.77 -3.46 -3.42
CA GLU A 151 24.14 -4.75 -4.03
C GLU A 151 22.92 -5.44 -4.69
N VAL A 152 21.72 -5.18 -4.16
CA VAL A 152 20.45 -5.75 -4.65
C VAL A 152 19.41 -4.65 -4.81
N THR A 153 18.73 -4.62 -5.96
CA THR A 153 17.60 -3.71 -6.18
C THR A 153 16.36 -4.46 -6.60
N VAL A 154 15.25 -4.14 -5.96
CA VAL A 154 13.94 -4.70 -6.23
C VAL A 154 13.00 -3.59 -6.68
N LEU A 155 12.25 -3.83 -7.75
CA LEU A 155 11.10 -3.03 -8.14
C LEU A 155 9.85 -3.89 -8.01
N ASP A 156 8.95 -3.54 -7.10
CA ASP A 156 7.66 -4.24 -6.95
C ASP A 156 6.51 -3.36 -7.46
N GLU A 157 5.52 -4.01 -8.08
CA GLU A 157 4.41 -3.37 -8.80
C GLU A 157 4.88 -2.24 -9.74
N ALA A 158 5.83 -2.53 -10.63
CA ALA A 158 6.43 -1.54 -11.53
C ALA A 158 5.41 -0.91 -12.50
N ASP A 159 4.40 -1.67 -12.93
CA ASP A 159 3.25 -1.17 -13.68
C ASP A 159 2.42 -0.16 -12.90
N HIS A 160 2.20 -0.42 -11.62
CA HIS A 160 1.53 0.53 -10.75
C HIS A 160 2.38 1.80 -10.54
N MET A 161 3.70 1.70 -10.43
CA MET A 161 4.57 2.88 -10.45
C MET A 161 4.42 3.67 -11.75
N ALA A 162 4.22 3.00 -12.89
CA ALA A 162 3.96 3.64 -14.17
C ALA A 162 2.62 4.38 -14.20
N ASP A 163 1.56 3.75 -13.71
CA ASP A 163 0.24 4.37 -13.60
C ASP A 163 0.24 5.62 -12.70
N LEU A 164 1.16 5.71 -11.75
CA LEU A 164 1.35 6.87 -10.87
C LEU A 164 2.34 7.90 -11.43
N GLY A 165 2.90 7.67 -12.61
CA GLY A 165 3.89 8.56 -13.25
C GLY A 165 5.27 8.55 -12.57
N PHE A 166 5.59 7.51 -11.79
CA PHE A 166 6.86 7.44 -11.05
C PHE A 166 8.04 6.90 -11.86
N LEU A 167 7.84 6.32 -13.06
CA LEU A 167 8.95 5.74 -13.83
C LEU A 167 10.13 6.69 -14.08
N PRO A 168 9.95 7.99 -14.37
CA PRO A 168 11.08 8.91 -14.50
C PRO A 168 11.92 9.00 -13.21
N GLY A 169 11.28 9.04 -12.04
CA GLY A 169 11.97 9.03 -10.74
C GLY A 169 12.63 7.69 -10.43
N VAL A 170 11.95 6.58 -10.74
CA VAL A 170 12.51 5.23 -10.63
C VAL A 170 13.79 5.09 -11.46
N LYS A 171 13.79 5.55 -12.72
CA LYS A 171 14.98 5.56 -13.58
C LYS A 171 16.14 6.32 -12.92
N ARG A 172 15.90 7.53 -12.41
CA ARG A 172 16.92 8.34 -11.71
C ARG A 172 17.46 7.68 -10.45
N LEU A 173 16.63 6.93 -9.72
CA LEU A 173 17.06 6.18 -8.53
C LEU A 173 17.90 4.98 -8.92
N MET A 174 17.47 4.20 -9.92
CA MET A 174 18.22 3.05 -10.41
C MET A 174 19.57 3.48 -11.02
N ASP A 175 19.64 4.61 -11.72
CA ASP A 175 20.89 5.15 -12.26
C ASP A 175 21.93 5.52 -11.18
N GLN A 176 21.51 5.70 -9.92
CA GLN A 176 22.39 6.00 -8.78
C GLN A 176 22.86 4.77 -8.02
N THR A 177 22.36 3.59 -8.38
CA THR A 177 22.85 2.32 -7.84
C THR A 177 24.01 1.79 -8.70
N PRO A 178 24.94 0.98 -8.14
CA PRO A 178 26.02 0.35 -8.90
C PRO A 178 25.53 -0.42 -10.13
N LYS A 179 26.27 -0.33 -11.25
CA LYS A 179 25.95 -1.08 -12.49
C LYS A 179 26.02 -2.60 -12.29
N VAL A 180 26.89 -3.06 -11.40
CA VAL A 180 27.04 -4.46 -11.02
C VAL A 180 26.25 -4.69 -9.74
N GLY A 181 25.27 -5.58 -9.80
CA GLY A 181 24.37 -5.91 -8.70
C GLY A 181 23.20 -6.75 -9.20
N GLN A 182 22.47 -7.39 -8.30
CA GLN A 182 21.30 -8.18 -8.66
C GLN A 182 20.06 -7.31 -8.76
N ARG A 183 19.25 -7.52 -9.81
CA ARG A 183 18.02 -6.78 -10.08
C ARG A 183 16.83 -7.72 -10.16
N LEU A 184 15.84 -7.45 -9.32
CA LEU A 184 14.62 -8.24 -9.24
C LEU A 184 13.41 -7.36 -9.55
N LEU A 185 12.79 -7.54 -10.72
CA LEU A 185 11.64 -6.75 -11.13
C LEU A 185 10.38 -7.60 -11.11
N PHE A 186 9.37 -7.14 -10.38
CA PHE A 186 8.07 -7.77 -10.27
C PHE A 186 6.97 -6.83 -10.74
N SER A 187 6.15 -7.29 -11.68
CA SER A 187 5.08 -6.48 -12.29
C SER A 187 3.97 -7.38 -12.81
N ALA A 188 2.71 -6.95 -12.77
CA ALA A 188 1.64 -7.72 -13.40
C ALA A 188 1.64 -7.53 -14.93
N THR A 189 2.02 -6.34 -15.40
CA THR A 189 2.09 -5.99 -16.82
C THR A 189 3.44 -5.39 -17.22
N LEU A 190 3.74 -5.35 -18.52
CA LEU A 190 4.91 -4.64 -19.08
C LEU A 190 4.54 -3.35 -19.82
N ASP A 191 3.30 -2.92 -19.70
CA ASP A 191 2.80 -1.72 -20.38
C ASP A 191 3.40 -0.45 -19.77
N ASN A 192 3.04 0.70 -20.34
CA ASN A 192 3.27 2.02 -19.75
C ASN A 192 4.75 2.34 -19.48
N GLY A 193 5.67 1.74 -20.26
CA GLY A 193 7.11 1.99 -20.17
C GLY A 193 7.87 1.09 -19.18
N VAL A 194 7.22 0.11 -18.57
CA VAL A 194 7.89 -0.91 -17.74
C VAL A 194 8.84 -1.76 -18.59
N ASP A 195 8.49 -2.06 -19.84
CA ASP A 195 9.37 -2.76 -20.78
C ASP A 195 10.73 -2.06 -20.97
N GLN A 196 10.75 -0.72 -20.97
CA GLN A 196 11.98 0.07 -21.06
C GLN A 196 12.83 -0.04 -19.79
N ILE A 197 12.21 -0.15 -18.61
CA ILE A 197 12.92 -0.38 -17.36
C ILE A 197 13.59 -1.75 -17.41
N VAL A 198 12.85 -2.78 -17.83
CA VAL A 198 13.35 -4.15 -17.98
C VAL A 198 14.58 -4.17 -18.90
N LYS A 199 14.46 -3.64 -20.12
CA LYS A 199 15.55 -3.63 -21.11
C LYS A 199 16.78 -2.86 -20.66
N ARG A 200 16.60 -1.80 -19.87
CA ARG A 200 17.70 -0.91 -19.46
C ARG A 200 18.47 -1.45 -18.26
N TYR A 201 17.79 -2.08 -17.30
CA TYR A 201 18.38 -2.37 -15.99
C TYR A 201 18.59 -3.85 -15.70
N LEU A 202 17.87 -4.78 -16.37
CA LEU A 202 18.09 -6.20 -16.17
C LEU A 202 19.14 -6.75 -17.14
N THR A 203 19.99 -7.66 -16.66
CA THR A 203 21.01 -8.34 -17.46
C THR A 203 20.73 -9.84 -17.54
N ASN A 204 20.42 -10.34 -18.74
CA ASN A 204 20.03 -11.74 -18.98
C ASN A 204 19.03 -12.31 -17.92
N PRO A 205 17.92 -11.59 -17.65
CA PRO A 205 17.03 -11.97 -16.56
C PRO A 205 16.35 -13.31 -16.84
N LEU A 206 16.11 -14.06 -15.76
CA LEU A 206 15.11 -15.12 -15.80
C LEU A 206 13.74 -14.48 -16.04
N HIS A 207 13.08 -14.88 -17.12
CA HIS A 207 11.69 -14.50 -17.37
C HIS A 207 10.77 -15.59 -16.83
N HIS A 208 9.95 -15.24 -15.85
CA HIS A 208 8.92 -16.14 -15.35
C HIS A 208 7.57 -15.46 -15.28
N SER A 209 6.54 -16.15 -15.75
CA SER A 209 5.16 -15.68 -15.76
C SER A 209 4.27 -16.78 -15.18
N VAL A 210 3.60 -16.49 -14.08
CA VAL A 210 2.68 -17.45 -13.42
C VAL A 210 1.32 -17.50 -14.11
N ASP A 211 1.04 -16.55 -14.99
CA ASP A 211 -0.14 -16.60 -15.86
C ASP A 211 0.12 -17.61 -17.01
N THR A 212 0.08 -18.91 -16.71
CA THR A 212 -0.38 -19.88 -17.71
C THR A 212 -1.88 -19.75 -17.81
N ALA A 213 -2.42 -19.81 -19.03
CA ALA A 213 -3.85 -19.77 -19.32
C ALA A 213 -4.67 -20.87 -18.59
N ASP A 214 -3.98 -21.80 -17.92
CA ASP A 214 -4.53 -23.00 -17.27
C ASP A 214 -4.47 -22.97 -15.73
N SER A 215 -3.96 -21.91 -15.09
CA SER A 215 -4.19 -21.76 -13.65
C SER A 215 -5.65 -21.37 -13.45
N PRO A 216 -6.47 -22.12 -12.68
CA PRO A 216 -7.87 -21.78 -12.50
C PRO A 216 -7.93 -20.40 -11.83
N VAL A 217 -8.18 -19.37 -12.64
CA VAL A 217 -8.51 -18.04 -12.15
C VAL A 217 -9.68 -18.28 -11.21
N ALA A 218 -9.48 -18.02 -9.92
CA ALA A 218 -10.57 -18.06 -8.97
C ALA A 218 -11.73 -17.30 -9.58
N LYS A 219 -12.85 -18.00 -9.84
CA LYS A 219 -13.92 -17.48 -10.68
C LYS A 219 -14.47 -16.23 -10.01
N MET A 220 -14.29 -15.09 -10.67
CA MET A 220 -14.93 -13.85 -10.26
C MET A 220 -16.29 -13.76 -10.93
N THR A 221 -17.33 -13.54 -10.13
CA THR A 221 -18.67 -13.30 -10.63
C THR A 221 -18.91 -11.80 -10.68
N HIS A 222 -19.18 -11.29 -11.88
CA HIS A 222 -19.38 -9.86 -12.12
C HIS A 222 -20.87 -9.55 -12.30
N HIS A 223 -21.37 -8.57 -11.56
CA HIS A 223 -22.73 -8.06 -11.66
C HIS A 223 -22.73 -6.58 -12.04
N VAL A 224 -23.67 -6.18 -12.89
CA VAL A 224 -23.97 -4.77 -13.15
C VAL A 224 -25.40 -4.50 -12.70
N LEU A 225 -25.55 -3.65 -11.70
CA LEU A 225 -26.82 -3.26 -11.12
C LEU A 225 -27.22 -1.88 -11.65
N ALA A 226 -28.24 -1.84 -12.50
CA ALA A 226 -28.80 -0.62 -13.03
C ALA A 226 -29.86 -0.09 -12.05
N VAL A 227 -29.60 1.06 -11.44
CA VAL A 227 -30.50 1.72 -10.49
C VAL A 227 -31.16 2.93 -11.13
N HIS A 228 -32.37 3.28 -10.67
CA HIS A 228 -33.18 4.31 -11.29
C HIS A 228 -32.60 5.72 -11.12
N ASP A 229 -32.19 6.07 -9.90
CA ASP A 229 -31.74 7.41 -9.52
C ASP A 229 -30.72 7.37 -8.37
N ALA A 230 -30.27 8.56 -7.95
CA ALA A 230 -29.26 8.72 -6.90
C ALA A 230 -29.73 8.24 -5.52
N GLU A 231 -31.02 8.36 -5.18
CA GLU A 231 -31.54 7.86 -3.90
C GLU A 231 -31.63 6.34 -3.89
N SER A 232 -32.11 5.75 -4.98
CA SER A 232 -32.10 4.30 -5.19
C SER A 232 -30.67 3.76 -5.11
N LYS A 233 -29.71 4.43 -5.76
CA LYS A 233 -28.28 4.11 -5.65
C LYS A 233 -27.79 4.12 -4.21
N ARG A 234 -28.14 5.16 -3.45
CA ARG A 234 -27.73 5.32 -2.05
C ARG A 234 -28.24 4.18 -1.18
N LEU A 235 -29.50 3.78 -1.35
CA LEU A 235 -30.13 2.69 -0.59
C LEU A 235 -29.55 1.32 -0.98
N VAL A 236 -29.42 1.04 -2.28
CA VAL A 236 -28.80 -0.19 -2.80
C VAL A 236 -27.35 -0.35 -2.30
N VAL A 237 -26.56 0.73 -2.29
CA VAL A 237 -25.19 0.68 -1.77
C VAL A 237 -25.16 0.42 -0.26
N ASN A 238 -26.15 0.91 0.48
CA ASN A 238 -26.27 0.64 1.93
C ASN A 238 -26.58 -0.84 2.19
N GLU A 239 -27.51 -1.43 1.43
CA GLU A 239 -27.81 -2.86 1.48
C GLU A 239 -26.59 -3.70 1.09
N LEU A 240 -25.92 -3.36 -0.01
CA LEU A 240 -24.67 -4.01 -0.43
C LEU A 240 -23.54 -3.88 0.60
N ALA A 241 -23.62 -2.97 1.56
CA ALA A 241 -22.62 -2.81 2.61
C ALA A 241 -22.96 -3.59 3.90
N SER A 242 -24.19 -4.10 4.06
CA SER A 242 -24.71 -4.55 5.35
C SER A 242 -24.41 -5.99 5.75
N GLY A 243 -23.76 -6.78 4.90
CA GLY A 243 -23.53 -8.20 5.19
C GLY A 243 -22.33 -8.48 6.08
N THR A 244 -22.15 -9.75 6.43
CA THR A 244 -21.18 -10.20 7.43
C THR A 244 -19.74 -10.21 6.95
N GLY A 245 -19.48 -10.44 5.65
CA GLY A 245 -18.14 -10.48 5.06
C GLY A 245 -17.48 -9.10 4.87
N ARG A 246 -16.16 -9.09 4.59
CA ARG A 246 -15.41 -7.86 4.29
C ARG A 246 -15.76 -7.30 2.91
N ARG A 247 -16.00 -5.99 2.83
CA ARG A 247 -16.47 -5.31 1.62
C ARG A 247 -15.63 -4.09 1.27
N LEU A 248 -15.30 -3.93 0.00
CA LEU A 248 -14.52 -2.80 -0.51
C LEU A 248 -15.36 -1.98 -1.51
N LEU A 249 -15.71 -0.76 -1.11
CA LEU A 249 -16.56 0.15 -1.86
C LEU A 249 -15.73 1.24 -2.53
N PHE A 250 -15.63 1.19 -3.85
CA PHE A 250 -14.89 2.17 -4.65
C PHE A 250 -15.76 3.34 -5.09
N THR A 251 -15.32 4.54 -4.73
CA THR A 251 -15.92 5.81 -5.14
C THR A 251 -14.97 6.61 -6.01
N ARG A 252 -15.49 7.54 -6.81
CA ARG A 252 -14.66 8.35 -7.72
C ARG A 252 -13.79 9.36 -6.96
N THR A 253 -14.33 9.97 -5.90
CA THR A 253 -13.67 11.08 -5.21
C THR A 253 -13.48 10.83 -3.73
N LYS A 254 -12.43 11.44 -3.16
CA LYS A 254 -12.14 11.38 -1.71
C LYS A 254 -13.30 11.88 -0.84
N HIS A 255 -14.05 12.88 -1.32
CA HIS A 255 -15.19 13.43 -0.60
C HIS A 255 -16.36 12.43 -0.55
N GLN A 256 -16.60 11.68 -1.63
CA GLN A 256 -17.59 10.61 -1.65
C GLN A 256 -17.19 9.46 -0.73
N ALA A 257 -15.93 9.00 -0.76
CA ALA A 257 -15.43 7.96 0.15
C ALA A 257 -15.70 8.31 1.62
N LYS A 258 -15.33 9.53 2.03
CA LYS A 258 -15.54 10.04 3.38
C LYS A 258 -17.02 10.18 3.74
N LYS A 259 -17.84 10.72 2.82
CA LYS A 259 -19.30 10.88 3.03
C LYS A 259 -19.98 9.52 3.18
N LEU A 260 -19.61 8.56 2.34
CA LEU A 260 -20.19 7.21 2.35
C LEU A 260 -19.85 6.48 3.64
N ALA A 261 -18.58 6.47 4.08
CA ALA A 261 -18.20 5.86 5.35
C ALA A 261 -19.01 6.43 6.53
N LYS A 262 -19.15 7.75 6.61
CA LYS A 262 -19.97 8.39 7.65
C LYS A 262 -21.44 7.98 7.58
N GLN A 263 -22.00 7.91 6.37
CA GLN A 263 -23.39 7.53 6.17
C GLN A 263 -23.64 6.07 6.62
N LEU A 264 -22.75 5.16 6.24
CA LEU A 264 -22.84 3.74 6.62
C LEU A 264 -22.71 3.57 8.13
N THR A 265 -21.73 4.24 8.76
CA THR A 265 -21.58 4.20 10.22
C THR A 265 -22.81 4.75 10.94
N ALA A 266 -23.41 5.84 10.43
CA ALA A 266 -24.66 6.37 10.99
C ALA A 266 -25.86 5.42 10.81
N ALA A 267 -25.83 4.56 9.79
CA ALA A 267 -26.80 3.48 9.59
C ALA A 267 -26.46 2.20 10.39
N GLY A 268 -25.42 2.24 11.22
CA GLY A 268 -24.98 1.15 12.07
C GLY A 268 -24.13 0.08 11.37
N ILE A 269 -23.55 0.41 10.21
CA ILE A 269 -22.60 -0.44 9.49
C ILE A 269 -21.20 0.11 9.73
N PRO A 270 -20.33 -0.55 10.52
CA PRO A 270 -18.97 -0.10 10.77
C PRO A 270 -18.16 0.05 9.48
N ALA A 271 -17.90 1.31 9.10
CA ALA A 271 -17.21 1.66 7.88
C ALA A 271 -16.12 2.72 8.11
N VAL A 272 -15.04 2.61 7.35
CA VAL A 272 -13.95 3.60 7.32
C VAL A 272 -13.62 4.03 5.90
N ASP A 273 -13.05 5.22 5.75
CA ASP A 273 -12.61 5.74 4.46
C ASP A 273 -11.11 5.53 4.23
N LEU A 274 -10.71 5.40 2.96
CA LEU A 274 -9.30 5.39 2.56
C LEU A 274 -9.11 6.22 1.29
N HIS A 275 -8.48 7.38 1.45
CA HIS A 275 -8.26 8.34 0.36
C HIS A 275 -6.98 9.16 0.58
N GLY A 276 -6.48 9.83 -0.47
CA GLY A 276 -5.20 10.57 -0.44
C GLY A 276 -5.12 11.75 0.54
N ASN A 277 -6.24 12.31 1.00
CA ASN A 277 -6.26 13.39 2.00
C ASN A 277 -6.11 12.93 3.46
N LEU A 278 -6.11 11.62 3.74
CA LEU A 278 -5.91 11.13 5.09
C LEU A 278 -4.45 11.30 5.50
N SER A 279 -4.22 11.66 6.77
CA SER A 279 -2.88 11.57 7.35
C SER A 279 -2.43 10.11 7.40
N GLN A 280 -1.12 9.86 7.36
CA GLN A 280 -0.61 8.49 7.39
C GLN A 280 -1.09 7.70 8.63
N PRO A 281 -1.07 8.26 9.86
CA PRO A 281 -1.59 7.54 11.02
C PRO A 281 -3.08 7.21 10.92
N ALA A 282 -3.87 8.06 10.25
CA ALA A 282 -5.28 7.78 10.02
C ALA A 282 -5.48 6.65 9.00
N ARG A 283 -4.66 6.61 7.93
CA ARG A 283 -4.68 5.52 6.95
C ARG A 283 -4.32 4.18 7.58
N GLU A 284 -3.24 4.15 8.37
CA GLU A 284 -2.77 2.96 9.08
C GLU A 284 -3.84 2.45 10.06
N ARG A 285 -4.44 3.34 10.86
CA ARG A 285 -5.55 2.98 11.75
C ARG A 285 -6.74 2.39 11.01
N ASN A 286 -7.18 3.04 9.92
CA ASN A 286 -8.35 2.59 9.17
C ASN A 286 -8.09 1.24 8.47
N LEU A 287 -6.87 1.03 7.95
CA LEU A 287 -6.46 -0.25 7.36
C LEU A 287 -6.36 -1.35 8.42
N ALA A 288 -5.80 -1.04 9.59
CA ALA A 288 -5.70 -2.00 10.69
C ALA A 288 -7.08 -2.44 11.19
N ALA A 289 -8.00 -1.49 11.38
CA ALA A 289 -9.39 -1.78 11.78
C ALA A 289 -10.11 -2.64 10.72
N PHE A 290 -9.84 -2.42 9.43
CA PHE A 290 -10.44 -3.22 8.37
C PHE A 290 -9.82 -4.62 8.27
N ALA A 291 -8.50 -4.73 8.42
CA ALA A 291 -7.79 -6.00 8.41
C ALA A 291 -8.14 -6.89 9.62
N SER A 292 -8.30 -6.30 10.80
CA SER A 292 -8.71 -7.01 12.03
C SER A 292 -10.17 -7.47 12.02
N GLY A 293 -11.00 -6.91 11.13
CA GLY A 293 -12.44 -7.15 11.09
C GLY A 293 -13.25 -6.28 12.07
N GLU A 294 -12.61 -5.36 12.81
CA GLU A 294 -13.29 -4.35 13.64
C GLU A 294 -14.28 -3.54 12.80
N VAL A 295 -13.86 -3.18 11.58
CA VAL A 295 -14.76 -2.64 10.55
C VAL A 295 -14.79 -3.58 9.36
N ARG A 296 -15.98 -3.75 8.78
CA ARG A 296 -16.20 -4.68 7.68
C ARG A 296 -16.28 -3.99 6.32
N VAL A 297 -16.41 -2.66 6.30
CA VAL A 297 -16.55 -1.90 5.06
C VAL A 297 -15.45 -0.86 4.91
N LEU A 298 -14.72 -0.93 3.81
CA LEU A 298 -13.72 0.06 3.43
C LEU A 298 -14.21 0.87 2.22
N CYS A 299 -14.40 2.18 2.41
CA CYS A 299 -14.79 3.10 1.33
C CYS A 299 -13.55 3.79 0.77
N ALA A 300 -13.16 3.51 -0.48
CA ALA A 300 -11.88 3.96 -1.03
C ALA A 300 -11.97 4.64 -2.39
N THR A 301 -10.92 5.38 -2.74
CA THR A 301 -10.64 5.83 -4.12
C THR A 301 -9.58 4.94 -4.75
N ASP A 302 -9.52 4.87 -6.09
CA ASP A 302 -8.55 4.06 -6.84
C ASP A 302 -7.13 4.16 -6.29
N ILE A 303 -6.58 5.38 -6.29
CA ILE A 303 -5.19 5.64 -5.88
C ILE A 303 -4.91 5.13 -4.46
N ALA A 304 -5.88 5.25 -3.56
CA ALA A 304 -5.68 4.95 -2.16
C ALA A 304 -5.82 3.47 -1.84
N ALA A 305 -6.55 2.72 -2.69
CA ALA A 305 -6.78 1.28 -2.52
C ALA A 305 -5.87 0.38 -3.36
N ARG A 306 -5.04 0.95 -4.24
CA ARG A 306 -3.98 0.18 -4.88
C ARG A 306 -2.93 -0.23 -3.85
N GLY A 307 -2.49 -1.48 -3.92
CA GLY A 307 -1.56 -2.06 -2.94
C GLY A 307 -2.19 -2.39 -1.57
N ILE A 308 -3.52 -2.34 -1.41
CA ILE A 308 -4.14 -2.95 -0.23
C ILE A 308 -3.98 -4.48 -0.34
N HIS A 309 -3.28 -5.05 0.63
CA HIS A 309 -3.17 -6.49 0.86
C HIS A 309 -4.05 -6.85 2.05
N VAL A 310 -5.35 -6.94 1.81
CA VAL A 310 -6.31 -7.47 2.77
C VAL A 310 -6.92 -8.69 2.12
N ASP A 311 -6.84 -9.81 2.83
CA ASP A 311 -7.35 -11.09 2.38
C ASP A 311 -8.86 -11.20 2.66
N ASP A 312 -9.53 -12.12 1.98
CA ASP A 312 -10.95 -12.42 2.14
C ASP A 312 -11.91 -11.23 1.99
N ILE A 313 -11.68 -10.37 0.99
CA ILE A 313 -12.69 -9.41 0.56
C ILE A 313 -13.77 -10.18 -0.20
N GLU A 314 -14.91 -10.42 0.44
CA GLU A 314 -16.07 -11.14 -0.12
C GLU A 314 -16.66 -10.39 -1.32
N LEU A 315 -16.86 -9.07 -1.15
CA LEU A 315 -17.58 -8.25 -2.12
C LEU A 315 -16.82 -6.96 -2.44
N VAL A 316 -16.50 -6.77 -3.71
CA VAL A 316 -16.01 -5.49 -4.25
C VAL A 316 -17.17 -4.76 -4.92
N VAL A 317 -17.45 -3.54 -4.48
CA VAL A 317 -18.52 -2.70 -5.05
C VAL A 317 -17.91 -1.49 -5.73
N HIS A 318 -18.05 -1.38 -7.05
CA HIS A 318 -17.85 -0.13 -7.77
C HIS A 318 -19.09 0.74 -7.56
N VAL A 319 -19.10 1.50 -6.45
CA VAL A 319 -20.16 2.47 -6.16
C VAL A 319 -20.23 3.49 -7.29
N ASP A 320 -19.08 3.95 -7.78
CA ASP A 320 -18.97 4.65 -9.05
C ASP A 320 -18.23 3.78 -10.07
N PRO A 321 -18.78 3.57 -11.28
CA PRO A 321 -18.05 2.86 -12.32
C PRO A 321 -16.69 3.54 -12.61
N PRO A 322 -15.60 2.75 -12.76
CA PRO A 322 -14.30 3.31 -13.11
C PRO A 322 -14.33 3.90 -14.52
N ALA A 323 -13.48 4.90 -14.78
CA ALA A 323 -13.38 5.55 -16.09
C ALA A 323 -12.77 4.64 -17.17
N GLU A 324 -11.94 3.67 -16.78
CA GLU A 324 -11.16 2.84 -17.70
C GLU A 324 -11.17 1.36 -17.28
N HIS A 325 -11.06 0.46 -18.26
CA HIS A 325 -11.14 -1.00 -18.04
C HIS A 325 -9.97 -1.53 -17.19
N LYS A 326 -8.78 -0.93 -17.29
CA LYS A 326 -7.63 -1.30 -16.44
C LYS A 326 -7.95 -1.07 -14.95
N ALA A 327 -8.56 0.08 -14.63
CA ALA A 327 -9.01 0.37 -13.27
C ALA A 327 -10.09 -0.63 -12.80
N TYR A 328 -11.02 -1.03 -13.67
CA TYR A 328 -11.99 -2.08 -13.35
C TYR A 328 -11.33 -3.38 -12.91
N LEU A 329 -10.35 -3.86 -13.68
CA LEU A 329 -9.62 -5.10 -13.36
C LEU A 329 -8.82 -4.95 -12.05
N HIS A 330 -8.18 -3.80 -11.83
CA HIS A 330 -7.40 -3.53 -10.61
C HIS A 330 -8.27 -3.46 -9.33
N ARG A 331 -9.48 -2.90 -9.44
CA ARG A 331 -10.47 -2.89 -8.35
C ARG A 331 -11.00 -4.29 -8.09
N SER A 332 -11.37 -5.01 -9.14
CA SER A 332 -11.91 -6.37 -9.08
C SER A 332 -10.90 -7.35 -8.46
N GLY A 333 -9.61 -7.23 -8.80
CA GLY A 333 -8.53 -8.05 -8.22
C GLY A 333 -8.23 -7.81 -6.73
N ARG A 334 -9.09 -7.07 -6.02
CA ARG A 334 -9.08 -6.98 -4.55
C ARG A 334 -9.85 -8.13 -3.89
N THR A 335 -10.74 -8.80 -4.63
CA THR A 335 -11.35 -10.08 -4.22
C THR A 335 -10.66 -11.26 -4.93
N ALA A 336 -11.18 -12.47 -4.72
CA ALA A 336 -10.73 -13.72 -5.34
C ALA A 336 -9.23 -14.02 -5.17
N ARG A 337 -8.71 -13.80 -3.96
CA ARG A 337 -7.32 -14.09 -3.58
C ARG A 337 -7.23 -15.46 -2.89
N ALA A 338 -6.03 -16.07 -2.96
CA ALA A 338 -5.72 -17.32 -2.27
C ALA A 338 -6.67 -18.52 -2.58
N GLY A 339 -7.35 -18.51 -3.74
CA GLY A 339 -8.20 -19.62 -4.18
C GLY A 339 -9.68 -19.50 -3.82
N HIS A 340 -10.11 -18.41 -3.16
CA HIS A 340 -11.53 -18.14 -2.88
C HIS A 340 -12.25 -17.52 -4.09
N GLU A 341 -13.54 -17.83 -4.27
CA GLU A 341 -14.38 -17.12 -5.25
C GLU A 341 -14.60 -15.67 -4.84
N GLY A 342 -14.76 -14.76 -5.80
CA GLY A 342 -14.94 -13.33 -5.53
C GLY A 342 -16.11 -12.73 -6.27
N VAL A 343 -16.84 -11.82 -5.62
CA VAL A 343 -17.99 -11.14 -6.22
C VAL A 343 -17.67 -9.67 -6.45
N VAL A 344 -17.98 -9.19 -7.66
CA VAL A 344 -17.80 -7.80 -8.05
C VAL A 344 -19.14 -7.22 -8.51
N VAL A 345 -19.57 -6.14 -7.88
CA VAL A 345 -20.80 -5.42 -8.21
C VAL A 345 -20.45 -4.03 -8.74
N THR A 346 -20.96 -3.68 -9.92
CA THR A 346 -20.90 -2.30 -10.43
C THR A 346 -22.28 -1.68 -10.39
N VAL A 347 -22.44 -0.59 -9.65
CA VAL A 347 -23.71 0.15 -9.56
C VAL A 347 -23.69 1.27 -10.59
N MET A 348 -24.73 1.32 -11.43
CA MET A 348 -24.79 2.17 -12.61
C MET A 348 -26.08 2.98 -12.63
N LEU A 349 -25.96 4.29 -12.82
CA LEU A 349 -27.10 5.19 -13.10
C LEU A 349 -27.43 5.20 -14.61
N PRO A 350 -28.64 5.60 -15.02
CA PRO A 350 -29.06 5.57 -16.43
C PRO A 350 -28.10 6.31 -17.38
N GLU A 351 -27.60 7.48 -16.96
CA GLU A 351 -26.68 8.31 -17.73
C GLU A 351 -25.29 7.66 -17.93
N GLN A 352 -24.94 6.65 -17.12
CA GLN A 352 -23.66 5.94 -17.19
C GLN A 352 -23.70 4.67 -18.07
N ALA A 353 -24.86 4.35 -18.65
CA ALA A 353 -25.07 3.08 -19.36
C ALA A 353 -24.12 2.88 -20.56
N GLY A 354 -23.88 3.94 -21.34
CA GLY A 354 -22.97 3.90 -22.50
C GLY A 354 -21.52 3.64 -22.08
N ASP A 355 -21.06 4.35 -21.05
CA ASP A 355 -19.70 4.22 -20.51
C ASP A 355 -19.46 2.82 -19.94
N VAL A 356 -20.40 2.31 -19.13
CA VAL A 356 -20.30 0.97 -18.52
C VAL A 356 -20.33 -0.14 -19.57
N LYS A 357 -21.11 0.01 -20.65
CA LYS A 357 -21.11 -0.94 -21.77
C LYS A 357 -19.74 -0.98 -22.46
N THR A 358 -19.14 0.18 -22.69
CA THR A 358 -17.80 0.27 -23.29
C THR A 358 -16.74 -0.33 -22.37
N LEU A 359 -16.81 0.01 -21.08
CA LEU A 359 -15.92 -0.45 -20.03
C LEU A 359 -15.91 -1.98 -19.90
N THR A 360 -17.08 -2.60 -19.77
CA THR A 360 -17.22 -4.07 -19.61
C THR A 360 -16.73 -4.82 -20.85
N ARG A 361 -17.05 -4.31 -22.05
CA ARG A 361 -16.52 -4.87 -23.31
C ARG A 361 -14.99 -4.81 -23.37
N GLN A 362 -14.38 -3.66 -23.04
CA GLN A 362 -12.91 -3.52 -23.03
C GLN A 362 -12.26 -4.39 -21.95
N ALA A 363 -12.91 -4.56 -20.80
CA ALA A 363 -12.49 -5.46 -19.73
C ALA A 363 -12.73 -6.95 -20.05
N LYS A 364 -13.35 -7.27 -21.20
CA LYS A 364 -13.77 -8.63 -21.60
C LYS A 364 -14.68 -9.31 -20.56
N ILE A 365 -15.53 -8.51 -19.90
CA ILE A 365 -16.51 -8.99 -18.93
C ILE A 365 -17.87 -9.11 -19.62
N ASN A 366 -18.34 -10.36 -19.78
CA ASN A 366 -19.65 -10.64 -20.33
C ASN A 366 -20.69 -10.60 -19.20
N VAL A 367 -21.36 -9.46 -19.05
CA VAL A 367 -22.38 -9.25 -18.02
C VAL A 367 -23.55 -8.45 -18.60
N THR A 368 -24.76 -8.91 -18.32
CA THR A 368 -25.99 -8.19 -18.66
C THR A 368 -26.41 -7.33 -17.48
N PRO A 369 -26.58 -6.01 -17.65
CA PRO A 369 -27.10 -5.15 -16.58
C PRO A 369 -28.49 -5.60 -16.11
N VAL A 370 -28.66 -5.74 -14.80
CA VAL A 370 -29.93 -6.09 -14.17
C VAL A 370 -30.50 -4.84 -13.50
N ARG A 371 -31.76 -4.50 -13.81
CA ARG A 371 -32.45 -3.40 -13.14
C ARG A 371 -32.82 -3.83 -11.73
N VAL A 372 -32.41 -3.04 -10.73
CA VAL A 372 -32.71 -3.31 -9.32
C VAL A 372 -33.12 -2.03 -8.60
N GLY A 373 -33.91 -2.20 -7.53
CA GLY A 373 -34.21 -1.18 -6.54
C GLY A 373 -33.93 -1.70 -5.13
N PRO A 374 -34.12 -0.86 -4.10
CA PRO A 374 -33.99 -1.28 -2.70
C PRO A 374 -34.84 -2.52 -2.39
N GLY A 375 -34.29 -3.47 -1.64
CA GLY A 375 -34.96 -4.72 -1.29
C GLY A 375 -35.06 -5.75 -2.42
N SER A 376 -34.32 -5.56 -3.53
CA SER A 376 -34.30 -6.53 -4.62
C SER A 376 -33.75 -7.89 -4.15
N PRO A 377 -34.36 -9.02 -4.55
CA PRO A 377 -33.84 -10.36 -4.26
C PRO A 377 -32.42 -10.58 -4.77
N VAL A 378 -32.04 -9.90 -5.86
CA VAL A 378 -30.67 -9.93 -6.41
C VAL A 378 -29.68 -9.34 -5.41
N ILE A 379 -30.05 -8.25 -4.73
CA ILE A 379 -29.20 -7.63 -3.71
C ILE A 379 -29.12 -8.53 -2.49
N ALA A 380 -30.25 -9.07 -2.02
CA ALA A 380 -30.27 -10.00 -0.89
C ALA A 380 -29.32 -11.21 -1.10
N GLY A 381 -29.31 -11.79 -2.32
CA GLY A 381 -28.37 -12.87 -2.65
C GLY A 381 -26.90 -12.46 -2.66
N LEU A 382 -26.59 -11.21 -3.04
CA LEU A 382 -25.23 -10.65 -3.00
C LEU A 382 -24.79 -10.26 -1.58
N VAL A 383 -25.75 -9.95 -0.70
CA VAL A 383 -25.49 -9.57 0.68
C VAL A 383 -25.33 -10.79 1.57
N GLY A 384 -26.09 -11.85 1.34
CA GLY A 384 -26.11 -13.03 2.20
C GLY A 384 -26.67 -12.70 3.59
N GLU A 385 -25.99 -13.18 4.62
CA GLU A 385 -26.35 -12.86 6.01
C GLU A 385 -26.06 -11.38 6.32
N VAL A 386 -27.05 -10.69 6.88
CA VAL A 386 -26.93 -9.29 7.28
C VAL A 386 -26.26 -9.23 8.65
N ALA A 387 -25.23 -8.40 8.76
CA ALA A 387 -24.52 -8.16 10.01
C ALA A 387 -25.38 -7.41 11.04
N ASP A 388 -25.15 -7.70 12.31
CA ASP A 388 -25.74 -6.93 13.40
C ASP A 388 -25.41 -5.43 13.30
N ILE A 389 -26.42 -4.62 13.59
CA ILE A 389 -26.34 -3.17 13.61
C ILE A 389 -25.48 -2.74 14.81
N VAL A 390 -24.40 -2.02 14.53
CA VAL A 390 -23.50 -1.46 15.55
C VAL A 390 -23.80 0.02 15.72
N MET A 391 -24.44 0.39 16.83
CA MET A 391 -24.69 1.80 17.13
C MET A 391 -23.37 2.57 17.31
N PRO A 392 -23.22 3.76 16.72
CA PRO A 392 -22.03 4.57 16.95
C PRO A 392 -21.90 4.90 18.44
N THR A 393 -20.86 4.39 19.10
CA THR A 393 -20.50 4.89 20.43
C THR A 393 -20.13 6.37 20.26
N ALA A 394 -20.76 7.26 21.04
CA ALA A 394 -20.43 8.67 20.99
C ALA A 394 -18.91 8.83 21.16
N PRO A 395 -18.24 9.67 20.33
CA PRO A 395 -16.82 9.91 20.52
C PRO A 395 -16.59 10.38 21.95
N PRO A 396 -15.55 9.89 22.65
CA PRO A 396 -15.23 10.39 23.98
C PRO A 396 -15.10 11.91 23.86
N VAL A 397 -15.91 12.64 24.64
CA VAL A 397 -15.86 14.09 24.69
C VAL A 397 -14.44 14.44 25.13
N SER A 398 -13.63 14.94 24.18
CA SER A 398 -12.32 15.47 24.52
C SER A 398 -12.58 16.71 25.37
N VAL A 399 -12.56 16.54 26.68
CA VAL A 399 -12.57 17.66 27.62
C VAL A 399 -11.39 18.54 27.22
N PRO A 400 -11.59 19.83 26.89
CA PRO A 400 -10.48 20.72 26.63
C PRO A 400 -9.61 20.71 27.89
N HIS A 401 -8.38 20.24 27.77
CA HIS A 401 -7.39 20.43 28.80
C HIS A 401 -7.16 21.95 28.84
N GLN A 402 -7.87 22.65 29.74
CA GLN A 402 -7.58 24.02 30.08
C GLN A 402 -6.13 24.01 30.54
N GLY A 403 -5.25 24.60 29.71
CA GLY A 403 -3.87 24.80 30.04
C GLY A 403 -3.81 25.49 31.39
N SER A 404 -3.32 24.76 32.40
CA SER A 404 -2.91 25.32 33.67
C SER A 404 -1.90 26.42 33.36
N ARG A 405 -2.33 27.68 33.46
CA ARG A 405 -1.43 28.83 33.50
C ARG A 405 -0.44 28.56 34.62
N GLY A 406 0.82 28.35 34.26
CA GLY A 406 1.92 28.22 35.19
C GLY A 406 1.90 29.42 36.12
N GLY A 407 1.78 29.14 37.42
CA GLY A 407 2.00 30.13 38.46
C GLY A 407 3.46 30.56 38.44
N ASP A 408 3.67 31.87 38.30
CA ASP A 408 4.96 32.50 38.56
C ASP A 408 5.36 32.24 40.02
N VAL A 409 6.40 31.44 40.17
CA VAL A 409 7.08 31.23 41.45
C VAL A 409 7.86 32.52 41.74
N ALA A 410 7.36 33.28 42.71
CA ALA A 410 8.05 34.44 43.27
C ALA A 410 9.36 34.01 43.94
N GLY A 411 10.47 34.20 43.23
CA GLY A 411 11.82 34.08 43.77
C GLY A 411 12.14 35.24 44.71
N GLN A 412 12.30 34.93 46.00
CA GLN A 412 12.96 35.80 46.98
C GLN A 412 14.41 36.06 46.55
N GLY A 413 14.72 37.33 46.28
CA GLY A 413 16.03 37.77 45.79
C GLY A 413 16.42 39.15 46.30
N ARG A 414 16.71 39.21 47.60
CA ARG A 414 17.76 40.03 48.25
C ARG A 414 18.02 41.45 47.71
N ALA A 415 17.66 42.42 48.54
CA ALA A 415 18.08 43.81 48.47
C ALA A 415 19.61 43.99 48.36
N ARG A 416 20.05 44.83 47.42
CA ARG A 416 21.29 45.61 47.54
C ARG A 416 21.07 47.01 46.95
N ARG A 417 21.20 47.99 47.84
CA ARG A 417 21.34 49.43 47.55
C ARG A 417 22.68 49.70 46.85
N GLY A 418 22.68 50.69 45.96
CA GLY A 418 23.87 51.28 45.32
C GLY A 418 23.45 51.97 44.02
N ALA A 419 22.90 53.17 44.08
CA ALA A 419 23.62 54.44 44.02
C ALA A 419 24.11 54.80 42.60
N GLY A 420 23.50 55.85 42.03
CA GLY A 420 24.25 56.88 41.29
C GLY A 420 24.13 56.90 39.76
N GLY A 421 23.72 58.08 39.24
CA GLY A 421 24.14 58.61 37.93
C GLY A 421 23.16 58.35 36.78
N ARG A 422 22.28 59.29 36.42
CA ARG A 422 22.50 60.40 35.45
C ARG A 422 22.99 59.95 34.06
N GLY A 423 22.19 60.28 33.03
CA GLY A 423 22.60 60.31 31.61
C GLY A 423 21.41 60.08 30.68
N ALA A 424 20.63 61.11 30.37
CA ALA A 424 20.66 61.82 29.07
C ALA A 424 20.20 60.94 27.89
N ARG A 425 18.93 61.07 27.47
CA ARG A 425 18.49 61.91 26.31
C ARG A 425 19.25 61.65 25.00
N ARG A 426 18.56 60.97 24.08
CA ARG A 426 18.16 61.39 22.71
C ARG A 426 18.50 60.36 21.65
N GLY A 427 17.47 59.91 20.94
CA GLY A 427 17.55 59.25 19.65
C GLY A 427 16.20 59.36 18.94
N GLY A 428 16.23 59.83 17.69
CA GLY A 428 15.08 59.90 16.77
C GLY A 428 14.72 61.35 16.42
N GLY A 429 14.69 61.77 15.17
CA GLY A 429 14.87 61.15 13.85
C GLY A 429 15.12 62.30 12.85
N ALA A 430 15.88 62.06 11.77
CA ALA A 430 15.43 61.51 10.50
C ALA A 430 14.80 62.56 9.57
N SER A 431 15.55 62.96 8.53
CA SER A 431 15.07 63.22 7.16
C SER A 431 16.23 63.69 6.28
N GLY A 432 16.48 62.94 5.22
CA GLY A 432 17.54 63.08 4.23
C GLY A 432 17.80 61.73 3.58
#